data_AF-A0A1G0ZE10-F1
#
_entry.id   AF-A0A1G0ZE10-F1
#
_cell.length_a   1.000
_cell.length_b   1.000
_cell.length_c   1.000
_cell.angle_alpha   90.00
_cell.angle_beta   90.00
_cell.angle_gamma   90.00
#
_symmetry.space_group_name_H-M   'P 1'
#
loop_
_entity.id
_entity.type
_entity.pdbx_description
1 polymer ?
#
loop_
_entity_poly.entity_id
_entity_poly.type
_entity_poly.pdbx_seq_one_letter_code
_entity_poly.pdbx_strand_id
1 'polypeptide(L)'
;MKSSFELAMDRLGGTMKKLTDQQKKAIADVESKFKSKVVQAQLASEDRIKKTPDEADKIMKQTASEVSSLQEKCESEKKKIRGE
;
A
#
# COMPACT_ATOMS: atom_id res chain seq x y z
N MET A 1 -30.24 17.30 -11.57
CA MET A 1 -29.22 17.56 -12.60
C MET A 1 -28.05 16.63 -12.29
N LYS A 2 -27.83 15.57 -13.09
CA LYS A 2 -26.75 14.61 -12.83
C LYS A 2 -25.40 15.21 -13.22
N SER A 3 -24.34 14.88 -12.48
CA SER A 3 -22.98 15.35 -12.79
C SER A 3 -22.46 14.72 -14.09
N SER A 4 -21.63 15.43 -14.84
CA SER A 4 -20.97 14.93 -16.05
C SER A 4 -20.16 13.65 -15.78
N PHE A 5 -19.68 13.46 -14.55
CA PHE A 5 -19.01 12.25 -14.09
C PHE A 5 -19.97 11.06 -13.98
N GLU A 6 -21.18 11.27 -13.45
CA GLU A 6 -22.20 10.23 -13.35
C GLU A 6 -22.72 9.82 -14.74
N LEU A 7 -22.83 10.79 -15.65
CA LEU A 7 -23.22 10.53 -17.04
C LEU A 7 -22.16 9.71 -17.81
N ALA A 8 -20.87 9.95 -17.55
CA ALA A 8 -19.77 9.20 -18.14
C ALA A 8 -19.71 7.75 -17.63
N MET A 9 -20.06 7.54 -16.34
CA MET A 9 -20.10 6.21 -15.72
C MET A 9 -21.30 5.38 -16.21
N ASP A 10 -22.48 6.00 -16.35
CA ASP A 10 -23.67 5.36 -16.93
C ASP A 10 -23.41 4.90 -18.40
N ARG A 11 -22.61 5.66 -19.17
CA ARG A 11 -22.29 5.37 -20.57
C ARG A 11 -21.23 4.26 -20.75
N LEU A 12 -20.42 3.99 -19.72
CA LEU A 12 -19.37 2.98 -19.74
C LEU A 12 -19.83 1.61 -19.20
N GLY A 13 -21.12 1.45 -18.86
CA GLY A 13 -21.68 0.17 -18.37
C GLY A 13 -21.10 -0.33 -17.05
N GLY A 14 -20.34 0.51 -16.33
CA GLY A 14 -19.65 0.13 -15.11
C GLY A 14 -20.38 0.67 -13.89
N THR A 15 -21.10 -0.19 -13.16
CA THR A 15 -21.38 0.09 -11.76
C THR A 15 -20.05 0.11 -11.01
N MET A 16 -19.43 1.28 -10.88
CA MET A 16 -18.29 1.43 -10.00
C MET A 16 -18.79 1.06 -8.60
N LYS A 17 -18.43 -0.13 -8.11
CA LYS A 17 -18.80 -0.58 -6.76
C LYS A 17 -18.27 0.45 -5.79
N LYS A 18 -19.14 1.35 -5.33
CA LYS A 18 -18.77 2.37 -4.35
C LYS A 18 -18.37 1.62 -3.08
N LEU A 19 -17.14 1.83 -2.64
CA LEU A 19 -16.67 1.29 -1.37
C LEU A 19 -17.55 1.82 -0.25
N THR A 20 -17.99 0.91 0.62
CA THR A 20 -18.68 1.30 1.85
C THR A 20 -17.72 2.08 2.75
N ASP A 21 -18.25 2.90 3.65
CA ASP A 21 -17.38 3.64 4.59
C ASP A 21 -16.59 2.70 5.50
N GLN A 22 -17.13 1.50 5.76
CA GLN A 22 -16.40 0.43 6.44
C GLN A 22 -15.23 -0.11 5.61
N GLN A 23 -15.41 -0.33 4.31
CA GLN A 23 -14.32 -0.75 3.41
C GLN A 23 -13.25 0.33 3.29
N LYS A 24 -13.63 1.61 3.17
CA LYS A 24 -12.68 2.74 3.13
C LYS A 24 -11.86 2.80 4.42
N LYS A 25 -12.50 2.68 5.58
CA LYS A 25 -11.83 2.67 6.88
C LYS A 25 -10.86 1.50 6.99
N ALA A 26 -11.29 0.29 6.64
CA ALA A 26 -10.44 -0.89 6.67
C ALA A 26 -9.22 -0.75 5.73
N ILE A 27 -9.39 -0.16 4.54
CA ILE A 27 -8.28 0.14 3.63
C ILE A 27 -7.30 1.14 4.27
N ALA A 28 -7.78 2.21 4.88
CA ALA A 28 -6.93 3.20 5.54
C ALA A 28 -6.15 2.60 6.73
N ASP A 29 -6.78 1.72 7.50
CA ASP A 29 -6.14 1.01 8.61
C ASP A 29 -5.01 0.09 8.10
N VAL A 30 -5.27 -0.64 7.00
CA VAL A 30 -4.25 -1.46 6.32
C VAL A 30 -3.09 -0.60 5.83
N GLU A 31 -3.37 0.50 5.14
CA GLU A 31 -2.32 1.40 4.63
C GLU A 31 -1.46 1.99 5.76
N SER A 32 -2.09 2.43 6.85
CA SER A 32 -1.38 2.94 8.03
C SER A 32 -0.47 1.89 8.65
N LYS A 33 -0.98 0.66 8.82
CA LYS A 33 -0.23 -0.48 9.35
C LYS A 33 1.00 -0.81 8.49
N PHE A 34 0.84 -0.90 7.18
CA PHE A 34 1.97 -1.22 6.29
C PHE A 34 2.96 -0.06 6.14
N LYS A 35 2.48 1.19 6.14
CA LYS A 35 3.35 2.37 6.19
C LYS A 35 4.25 2.35 7.41
N SER A 36 3.71 2.04 8.60
CA SER A 36 4.51 1.91 9.81
C SER A 36 5.59 0.83 9.69
N LYS A 37 5.27 -0.32 9.08
CA LYS A 37 6.24 -1.41 8.86
C LYS A 37 7.36 -1.01 7.91
N VAL A 38 7.04 -0.29 6.83
CA VAL A 38 8.04 0.21 5.88
C VAL A 38 9.00 1.18 6.58
N VAL A 39 8.47 2.11 7.38
CA VAL A 39 9.31 3.04 8.15
C VAL A 39 10.20 2.30 9.15
N GLN A 40 9.66 1.31 9.86
CA GLN A 40 10.45 0.48 10.78
C GLN A 40 11.58 -0.27 10.06
N ALA A 41 11.30 -0.87 8.89
CA ALA A 41 12.32 -1.57 8.10
C ALA A 41 13.44 -0.62 7.63
N GLN A 42 13.06 0.59 7.19
CA GLN A 42 14.00 1.62 6.78
C GLN A 42 14.89 2.07 7.95
N LEU A 43 14.31 2.44 9.10
CA LEU A 43 15.08 2.85 10.28
C LEU A 43 16.04 1.74 10.76
N ALA A 44 15.56 0.50 10.81
CA ALA A 44 16.39 -0.64 11.18
C ALA A 44 17.51 -0.91 10.17
N SER A 45 17.30 -0.59 8.88
CA SER A 45 18.34 -0.68 7.87
C SER A 45 19.40 0.41 8.04
N GLU A 46 18.99 1.65 8.33
CA GLU A 46 19.90 2.78 8.57
C GLU A 46 20.82 2.50 9.76
N ASP A 47 20.27 1.96 10.85
CA ASP A 47 21.06 1.61 12.03
C ASP A 47 22.04 0.46 11.76
N ARG A 48 21.70 -0.48 10.88
CA ARG A 48 22.63 -1.53 10.43
C ARG A 48 23.72 -0.95 9.55
N ILE A 49 23.39 -0.10 8.59
CA ILE A 49 24.36 0.57 7.71
C ILE A 49 25.39 1.36 8.53
N LYS A 50 24.96 2.07 9.58
CA LYS A 50 25.88 2.79 10.49
C LYS A 50 26.87 1.87 11.20
N LYS A 51 26.47 0.63 11.51
CA LYS A 51 27.31 -0.37 12.20
C LYS A 51 28.23 -1.11 11.22
N THR A 52 27.79 -1.32 9.98
CA THR A 52 28.48 -2.11 8.96
C THR A 52 28.43 -1.39 7.61
N PRO A 53 29.19 -0.29 7.43
CA PRO A 53 29.13 0.53 6.22
C PRO A 53 29.59 -0.24 4.97
N ASP A 54 30.52 -1.18 5.10
CA ASP A 54 31.01 -2.00 3.99
C ASP A 54 29.93 -2.93 3.41
N GLU A 55 28.88 -3.23 4.18
CA GLU A 55 27.72 -4.03 3.73
C GLU A 55 26.52 -3.16 3.29
N ALA A 56 26.67 -1.83 3.17
CA ALA A 56 25.55 -0.92 2.94
C ALA A 56 24.72 -1.30 1.71
N ASP A 57 25.37 -1.58 0.58
CA ASP A 57 24.68 -1.98 -0.67
C ASP A 57 23.84 -3.24 -0.50
N LYS A 58 24.34 -4.22 0.25
CA LYS A 58 23.62 -5.47 0.53
C LYS A 58 22.42 -5.21 1.42
N ILE A 59 22.58 -4.41 2.47
CA ILE A 59 21.51 -4.03 3.39
C ILE A 59 20.41 -3.24 2.65
N MET A 60 20.79 -2.31 1.77
CA MET A 60 19.85 -1.54 0.95
C MET A 60 19.05 -2.44 0.00
N LYS A 61 19.71 -3.37 -0.70
CA LYS A 61 19.03 -4.34 -1.59
C LYS A 61 18.05 -5.23 -0.84
N GLN A 62 18.44 -5.74 0.33
CA GLN A 62 17.55 -6.53 1.18
C GLN A 62 16.33 -5.72 1.63
N THR A 63 16.56 -4.50 2.10
CA THR A 63 15.50 -3.60 2.56
C THR A 63 14.53 -3.24 1.41
N ALA A 64 15.05 -3.01 0.20
CA ALA A 64 14.21 -2.75 -0.97
C ALA A 64 13.29 -3.94 -1.30
N SER A 65 13.82 -5.17 -1.24
CA SER A 65 13.03 -6.39 -1.44
C SER A 65 11.96 -6.59 -0.35
N GLU A 66 12.32 -6.31 0.91
CA GLU A 66 11.38 -6.35 2.03
C GLU A 66 10.25 -5.32 1.86
N VAL A 67 10.58 -4.07 1.49
CA VAL A 67 9.59 -3.01 1.23
C VAL A 67 8.66 -3.38 0.08
N SER A 68 9.19 -3.93 -1.02
CA SER A 68 8.36 -4.43 -2.13
C SER A 68 7.38 -5.50 -1.65
N SER A 69 7.87 -6.47 -0.87
CA SER A 69 7.04 -7.53 -0.30
C SER A 69 5.95 -6.99 0.64
N LEU A 70 6.24 -5.95 1.42
CA LEU A 70 5.26 -5.28 2.28
C LEU A 70 4.20 -4.53 1.46
N GLN A 71 4.59 -3.88 0.37
CA GLN A 71 3.67 -3.18 -0.53
C GLN A 71 2.74 -4.17 -1.26
N GLU A 72 3.27 -5.29 -1.75
CA GLU A 72 2.48 -6.35 -2.39
C GLU A 72 1.46 -6.94 -1.42
N LYS A 73 1.84 -7.16 -0.16
CA LYS A 73 0.93 -7.62 0.89
C LYS A 73 -0.15 -6.59 1.20
N CYS A 74 0.22 -5.30 1.27
CA CYS A 74 -0.74 -4.21 1.45
C CYS A 74 -1.78 -4.18 0.32
N GLU A 75 -1.34 -4.23 -0.94
CA GLU A 75 -2.25 -4.26 -2.09
C GLU A 75 -3.13 -5.52 -2.08
N SER A 76 -2.56 -6.67 -1.73
CA SER A 76 -3.32 -7.92 -1.60
C SER A 76 -4.40 -7.85 -0.53
N GLU A 77 -4.12 -7.23 0.63
CA GLU A 77 -5.11 -7.01 1.68
C GLU A 77 -6.20 -6.01 1.23
N LYS A 78 -5.82 -4.94 0.53
CA LYS A 78 -6.78 -3.97 -0.03
C LYS A 78 -7.71 -4.61 -1.06
N LYS A 79 -7.19 -5.47 -1.95
CA LYS A 79 -8.00 -6.21 -2.93
C LYS A 79 -9.04 -7.10 -2.27
N LYS A 80 -8.64 -7.85 -1.22
CA LYS A 80 -9.58 -8.64 -0.41
C LYS A 80 -10.70 -7.79 0.19
N ILE A 81 -10.39 -6.59 0.68
CA ILE A 81 -11.42 -5.66 1.21
C ILE A 81 -12.35 -5.17 0.10
N ARG A 82 -11.82 -4.92 -1.10
CA ARG A 82 -12.59 -4.54 -2.29
C ARG A 82 -13.44 -5.69 -2.85
N GLY A 83 -13.09 -6.93 -2.51
CA GLY A 83 -13.72 -8.14 -3.03
C GLY A 83 -13.21 -8.55 -4.42
N GLU A 84 -11.93 -8.28 -4.68
CA GLU A 84 -11.15 -8.68 -5.87
C GLU A 84 -10.18 -9.81 -5.51
#